data_AF-A0A0U1CUJ5-F1
#
_entry.id   AF-A0A0U1CUJ5-F1
#
_cell.length_a   1.000
_cell.length_b   1.000
_cell.length_c   1.000
_cell.angle_alpha   90.00
_cell.angle_beta   90.00
_cell.angle_gamma   90.00
#
_symmetry.space_group_name_H-M   'P 1'
#
loop_
_entity.id
_entity.type
_entity.pdbx_description
1 polymer ?
#
loop_
_entity_poly.entity_id
_entity_poly.type
_entity_poly.pdbx_seq_one_letter_code
_entity_poly.pdbx_strand_id
1 'polypeptide(L)'
;MALLRQGPTRRHHLHHSPGRSPGGRWQLWWRLKWAFACPRHGCLLADACPTCFGVQRHRDLAADLVPAPGRCARTAPGAHGRNLHRCGARLSDAPVFHLAVGHPALRAQRVMLDASVADTVSSGIYTHEPVSAEEFFNDVRAVGRRILGYASTDYLKRYLTADLADLVCSSVASNRAVSQAGLCRAVWASAPSGAAATTVALGVLGAADTIDAADRLHDLVADCRGRGLSVSGSNIGWGREVSTTLIGVQLRALAPFLGPSDQLRYSVWSPTPHKPRRSCERTARPQRNVPALLWRGMSLPLAHPALALGYTQLRSALSVAVSIVGTRLTLGDAAYRLGSATTGPATSRILQMLHTSPLWPEISAVLIRLATYLDESPPPIDYTFRRALPYAGLLSDMEWFQICGRGASRGVV
;
A
#
# COMPACT_ATOMS: atom_id res chain seq x y z
N MET A 1 -0.77 -14.43 -37.37
CA MET A 1 0.30 -14.49 -36.35
C MET A 1 -0.36 -14.78 -35.00
N ALA A 2 0.08 -15.80 -34.27
CA ALA A 2 -0.50 -16.14 -32.96
C ALA A 2 -0.16 -15.05 -31.91
N LEU A 3 -1.16 -14.52 -31.21
CA LEU A 3 -1.02 -13.49 -30.18
C LEU A 3 -1.25 -14.11 -28.79
N LEU A 4 -0.40 -15.08 -28.45
CA LEU A 4 -0.47 -15.72 -27.14
C LEU A 4 0.36 -15.01 -26.08
N ARG A 5 -0.23 -14.84 -24.91
CA ARG A 5 0.47 -14.48 -23.68
C ARG A 5 1.25 -15.68 -23.16
N GLN A 6 2.42 -15.45 -22.56
CA GLN A 6 3.17 -16.51 -21.89
C GLN A 6 3.07 -16.34 -20.37
N GLY A 7 2.89 -17.45 -19.65
CA GLY A 7 3.01 -17.48 -18.20
C GLY A 7 4.47 -17.26 -17.76
N PRO A 8 4.71 -16.84 -16.51
CA PRO A 8 6.05 -16.56 -16.04
C PRO A 8 6.89 -17.83 -15.87
N THR A 9 8.01 -17.91 -16.58
CA THR A 9 9.11 -18.83 -16.27
C THR A 9 9.96 -18.24 -15.13
N ARG A 10 10.30 -19.04 -14.13
CA ARG A 10 11.33 -18.66 -13.15
C ARG A 10 12.69 -18.72 -13.85
N ARG A 11 13.21 -17.57 -14.32
CA ARG A 11 14.65 -17.27 -14.39
C ARG A 11 14.85 -15.80 -14.77
N HIS A 12 15.80 -15.20 -14.06
CA HIS A 12 16.22 -13.80 -14.12
C HIS A 12 16.99 -13.47 -15.41
N HIS A 13 17.10 -12.16 -15.65
CA HIS A 13 17.96 -11.41 -16.57
C HIS A 13 17.39 -11.07 -17.95
N LEU A 14 17.22 -9.74 -18.12
CA LEU A 14 16.84 -8.99 -19.31
C LEU A 14 18.01 -8.92 -20.31
N HIS A 15 17.70 -8.73 -21.60
CA HIS A 15 18.31 -7.70 -22.46
C HIS A 15 17.62 -7.62 -23.84
N HIS A 16 17.51 -6.37 -24.33
CA HIS A 16 17.39 -5.89 -25.72
C HIS A 16 16.04 -5.52 -26.38
N SER A 17 16.20 -4.46 -27.19
CA SER A 17 15.34 -3.43 -27.80
C SER A 17 14.24 -3.88 -28.79
N PRO A 18 13.29 -2.98 -29.17
CA PRO A 18 12.06 -3.34 -29.87
C PRO A 18 12.26 -3.31 -31.38
N GLY A 19 12.32 -4.49 -32.00
CA GLY A 19 12.44 -4.66 -33.45
C GLY A 19 11.44 -5.67 -33.99
N ARG A 20 10.61 -5.24 -34.95
CA ARG A 20 9.72 -6.06 -35.77
C ARG A 20 10.44 -7.34 -36.21
N SER A 21 9.86 -8.52 -35.99
CA SER A 21 10.38 -9.76 -36.59
C SER A 21 9.44 -10.23 -37.72
N PRO A 22 9.79 -10.01 -39.00
CA PRO A 22 9.28 -10.82 -40.09
C PRO A 22 10.00 -12.17 -40.03
N GLY A 23 9.32 -13.23 -39.59
CA GLY A 23 9.95 -14.58 -39.53
C GLY A 23 9.38 -15.57 -38.52
N GLY A 24 8.13 -15.44 -38.08
CA GLY A 24 7.48 -16.44 -37.21
C GLY A 24 8.04 -16.54 -35.78
N ARG A 25 8.95 -15.63 -35.38
CA ARG A 25 9.52 -15.57 -34.03
C ARG A 25 8.58 -14.79 -33.09
N TRP A 26 8.46 -15.30 -31.87
CA TRP A 26 7.66 -14.69 -30.81
C TRP A 26 8.33 -13.43 -30.28
N GLN A 27 7.55 -12.38 -30.03
CA GLN A 27 8.06 -11.17 -29.39
C GLN A 27 8.48 -11.48 -27.95
N LEU A 28 9.70 -11.08 -27.56
CA LEU A 28 10.27 -11.40 -26.25
C LEU A 28 9.42 -10.83 -25.11
N TRP A 29 8.86 -9.64 -25.29
CA TRP A 29 8.07 -8.98 -24.24
C TRP A 29 6.75 -9.72 -23.93
N TRP A 30 6.24 -10.60 -24.81
CA TRP A 30 5.09 -11.46 -24.49
C TRP A 30 5.39 -12.50 -23.41
N ARG A 31 6.67 -12.65 -23.03
CA ARG A 31 7.11 -13.45 -21.86
C ARG A 31 6.95 -12.74 -20.54
N LEU A 32 6.78 -11.43 -20.58
CA LEU A 32 6.65 -10.65 -19.36
C LEU A 32 5.26 -10.88 -18.79
N LYS A 33 5.18 -10.95 -17.45
CA LYS A 33 3.92 -11.12 -16.72
C LYS A 33 2.90 -10.06 -17.13
N TRP A 34 3.39 -8.88 -17.54
CA TRP A 34 2.63 -7.70 -17.92
C TRP A 34 2.29 -7.51 -19.39
N ALA A 35 2.46 -8.56 -20.19
CA ALA A 35 1.80 -8.63 -21.48
C ALA A 35 0.35 -9.11 -21.28
N PHE A 36 -0.64 -8.36 -21.73
CA PHE A 36 -2.05 -8.74 -21.72
C PHE A 36 -2.81 -8.27 -22.97
N ALA A 37 -2.34 -7.24 -23.67
CA ALA A 37 -2.91 -6.79 -24.93
C ALA A 37 -1.82 -6.64 -26.00
N CYS A 38 -2.19 -6.68 -27.27
CA CYS A 38 -1.30 -6.34 -28.37
C CYS A 38 -1.62 -4.93 -28.89
N PRO A 39 -0.77 -3.91 -28.65
CA PRO A 39 -1.02 -2.55 -29.13
C PRO A 39 -1.05 -2.42 -30.65
N ARG A 40 -0.46 -3.37 -31.37
CA ARG A 40 -0.42 -3.38 -32.84
C ARG A 40 -1.70 -3.94 -33.47
N HIS A 41 -2.30 -4.94 -32.85
CA HIS A 41 -3.49 -5.62 -33.39
C HIS A 41 -4.78 -5.23 -32.66
N GLY A 42 -4.69 -4.40 -31.62
CA GLY A 42 -5.85 -3.89 -30.90
C GLY A 42 -6.67 -5.02 -30.27
N CYS A 43 -6.05 -5.97 -29.59
CA CYS A 43 -6.77 -7.09 -28.98
C CYS A 43 -6.08 -7.59 -27.71
N LEU A 44 -6.84 -8.27 -26.84
CA LEU A 44 -6.29 -9.02 -25.72
C LEU A 44 -5.50 -10.24 -26.23
N LEU A 45 -4.39 -10.53 -25.57
CA LEU A 45 -3.61 -11.74 -25.86
C LEU A 45 -4.38 -12.97 -25.42
N ALA A 46 -4.36 -14.03 -26.22
CA ALA A 46 -4.98 -15.29 -25.84
C ALA A 46 -4.07 -16.06 -24.86
N ASP A 47 -4.67 -16.64 -23.81
CA ASP A 47 -3.92 -17.45 -22.84
C ASP A 47 -4.15 -18.95 -23.01
N ALA A 48 -5.25 -19.34 -23.66
CA ALA A 48 -5.70 -20.73 -23.75
C ALA A 48 -5.68 -21.26 -25.19
N CYS A 49 -5.49 -22.58 -25.32
CA CYS A 49 -5.67 -23.29 -26.59
C CYS A 49 -7.16 -23.37 -26.95
N PRO A 50 -7.54 -23.10 -28.22
CA PRO A 50 -8.95 -23.17 -28.66
C PRO A 50 -9.55 -24.59 -28.60
N THR A 51 -8.71 -25.62 -28.62
CA THR A 51 -9.17 -27.01 -28.65
C THR A 51 -9.14 -27.66 -27.27
N CYS A 52 -8.02 -27.55 -26.55
CA CYS A 52 -7.82 -28.30 -25.31
C CYS A 52 -8.06 -27.48 -24.03
N PHE A 53 -8.58 -26.25 -24.11
CA PHE A 53 -8.85 -25.48 -22.87
C PHE A 53 -7.62 -24.85 -22.25
N GLY A 54 -6.45 -25.18 -22.79
CA GLY A 54 -5.29 -25.23 -21.96
C GLY A 54 -4.51 -23.93 -21.91
N VAL A 55 -4.34 -23.34 -20.72
CA VAL A 55 -3.39 -22.25 -20.47
C VAL A 55 -1.99 -22.57 -21.04
N GLN A 56 -1.54 -21.79 -22.00
CA GLN A 56 -0.28 -22.02 -22.69
C GLN A 56 0.90 -21.62 -21.79
N ARG A 57 1.92 -22.49 -21.76
CA ARG A 57 3.23 -22.24 -21.12
C ARG A 57 3.15 -21.82 -19.64
N HIS A 58 2.14 -22.30 -18.91
CA HIS A 58 2.07 -22.18 -17.45
C HIS A 58 3.09 -23.10 -16.75
N ARG A 59 3.59 -24.13 -17.43
CA ARG A 59 4.62 -25.05 -16.95
C ARG A 59 5.76 -25.12 -17.94
N ASP A 60 6.95 -25.40 -17.43
CA ASP A 60 8.10 -25.71 -18.27
C ASP A 60 7.80 -26.94 -19.13
N LEU A 61 8.26 -26.90 -20.37
CA LEU A 61 8.19 -28.06 -21.26
C LEU A 61 9.18 -29.11 -20.74
N ALA A 62 8.86 -30.39 -20.94
CA ALA A 62 9.81 -31.46 -20.67
C ALA A 62 11.09 -31.23 -21.49
N ALA A 63 12.25 -31.55 -20.91
CA ALA A 63 13.56 -31.19 -21.49
C ALA A 63 13.82 -31.82 -22.86
N ASP A 64 13.16 -32.95 -23.15
CA ASP A 64 13.20 -33.72 -24.40
C ASP A 64 12.20 -33.22 -25.46
N LEU A 65 11.31 -32.28 -25.11
CA LEU A 65 10.26 -31.81 -26.00
C LEU A 65 10.72 -30.60 -26.83
N VAL A 66 10.87 -30.78 -28.14
CA VAL A 66 11.09 -29.67 -29.08
C VAL A 66 9.76 -28.98 -29.37
N PRO A 67 9.55 -27.70 -28.96
CA PRO A 67 8.30 -27.01 -29.19
C PRO A 67 8.12 -26.61 -30.66
N ALA A 68 6.99 -26.97 -31.26
CA ALA A 68 6.57 -26.44 -32.56
C ALA A 68 5.96 -25.03 -32.39
N PRO A 69 6.58 -23.96 -32.92
CA PRO A 69 6.04 -22.62 -32.78
C PRO A 69 4.61 -22.51 -33.32
N GLY A 70 3.72 -21.85 -32.57
CA GLY A 70 2.33 -21.67 -32.97
C GLY A 70 1.42 -22.89 -32.77
N ARG A 71 1.93 -24.00 -32.20
CA ARG A 71 1.12 -25.20 -31.89
C ARG A 71 1.09 -25.51 -30.39
N CYS A 72 -0.05 -26.01 -29.92
CA CYS A 72 -0.25 -26.39 -28.52
C CYS A 72 0.67 -27.55 -28.13
N ALA A 73 1.55 -27.33 -27.16
CA ALA A 73 2.48 -28.33 -26.64
C ALA A 73 1.95 -29.10 -25.43
N ARG A 74 0.71 -28.84 -25.00
CA ARG A 74 0.08 -29.55 -23.89
C ARG A 74 -0.34 -30.96 -24.31
N THR A 75 -0.28 -31.90 -23.38
CA THR A 75 -0.92 -33.21 -23.49
C THR A 75 -2.39 -33.06 -23.88
N ALA A 76 -2.86 -33.85 -24.84
CA ALA A 76 -4.25 -33.82 -25.28
C ALA A 76 -5.21 -34.23 -24.12
N PRO A 77 -6.43 -33.68 -24.07
CA PRO A 77 -7.44 -34.18 -23.14
C PRO A 77 -7.66 -35.68 -23.36
N GLY A 78 -7.66 -36.48 -22.28
CA GLY A 78 -7.82 -37.95 -22.35
C GLY A 78 -6.55 -38.75 -22.68
N ALA A 79 -5.41 -38.10 -22.94
CA ALA A 79 -4.13 -38.77 -23.14
C ALA A 79 -3.50 -39.17 -21.79
N HIS A 80 -3.49 -40.48 -21.48
CA HIS A 80 -3.03 -41.03 -20.19
C HIS A 80 -2.08 -42.23 -20.42
N GLY A 81 -1.27 -42.57 -19.40
CA GLY A 81 -0.38 -43.72 -19.43
C GLY A 81 0.63 -43.67 -20.60
N ARG A 82 0.70 -44.75 -21.39
CA ARG A 82 1.61 -44.86 -22.55
C ARG A 82 1.14 -44.03 -23.76
N ASN A 83 -0.07 -43.48 -23.75
CA ASN A 83 -0.64 -42.72 -24.87
C ASN A 83 -0.59 -41.20 -24.61
N LEU A 84 0.62 -40.66 -24.44
CA LEU A 84 0.91 -39.27 -24.10
C LEU A 84 0.97 -38.34 -25.34
N HIS A 85 0.01 -38.43 -26.25
CA HIS A 85 0.00 -37.57 -27.44
C HIS A 85 -0.32 -36.10 -27.08
N ARG A 86 0.16 -35.18 -27.92
CA ARG A 86 0.03 -33.72 -27.72
C ARG A 86 -1.20 -33.20 -28.44
N CYS A 87 -1.77 -32.11 -27.92
CA CYS A 87 -2.92 -31.45 -28.53
C CYS A 87 -2.60 -30.93 -29.95
N GLY A 88 -1.44 -30.31 -30.17
CA GLY A 88 -0.97 -29.92 -31.51
C GLY A 88 -1.80 -28.85 -32.24
N ALA A 89 -2.92 -28.40 -31.65
CA ALA A 89 -3.82 -27.40 -32.20
C ALA A 89 -3.08 -26.10 -32.54
N ARG A 90 -3.49 -25.47 -33.65
CA ARG A 90 -2.97 -24.17 -34.08
C ARG A 90 -3.44 -23.10 -33.12
N LEU A 91 -2.49 -22.43 -32.49
CA LEU A 91 -2.73 -21.39 -31.50
C LEU A 91 -3.15 -20.06 -32.13
N SER A 92 -2.93 -19.90 -33.44
CA SER A 92 -3.45 -18.78 -34.24
C SER A 92 -4.98 -18.75 -34.32
N ASP A 93 -5.61 -19.89 -34.09
CA ASP A 93 -7.06 -20.08 -34.27
C ASP A 93 -7.80 -19.79 -32.95
N ALA A 94 -7.06 -19.40 -31.90
CA ALA A 94 -7.62 -18.96 -30.63
C ALA A 94 -8.46 -17.69 -30.86
N PRO A 95 -9.71 -17.65 -30.37
CA PRO A 95 -10.50 -16.43 -30.41
C PRO A 95 -9.81 -15.36 -29.56
N VAL A 96 -9.77 -14.13 -30.08
CA VAL A 96 -9.22 -12.97 -29.39
C VAL A 96 -10.30 -11.93 -29.17
N PHE A 97 -10.23 -11.23 -28.05
CA PHE A 97 -11.12 -10.12 -27.77
C PHE A 97 -10.54 -8.84 -28.39
N HIS A 98 -11.22 -8.28 -29.38
CA HIS A 98 -10.80 -7.03 -30.02
C HIS A 98 -11.18 -5.83 -29.16
N LEU A 99 -10.23 -4.90 -29.05
CA LEU A 99 -10.33 -3.67 -28.29
C LEU A 99 -10.45 -2.51 -29.27
N ALA A 100 -11.41 -1.62 -29.04
CA ALA A 100 -11.59 -0.42 -29.87
C ALA A 100 -10.32 0.46 -29.87
N VAL A 101 -10.19 1.29 -30.91
CA VAL A 101 -9.12 2.30 -30.96
C VAL A 101 -9.26 3.23 -29.74
N GLY A 102 -8.16 3.50 -29.05
CA GLY A 102 -8.16 4.33 -27.84
C GLY A 102 -8.60 3.61 -26.56
N HIS A 103 -8.89 2.31 -26.61
CA HIS A 103 -9.34 1.55 -25.44
C HIS A 103 -8.34 1.67 -24.26
N PRO A 104 -8.79 1.93 -23.02
CA PRO A 104 -7.91 2.13 -21.85
C PRO A 104 -6.90 1.00 -21.60
N ALA A 105 -7.30 -0.26 -21.81
CA ALA A 105 -6.38 -1.40 -21.74
C ALA A 105 -5.22 -1.34 -22.76
N LEU A 106 -5.43 -0.82 -23.98
CA LEU A 106 -4.34 -0.63 -24.94
C LEU A 106 -3.39 0.46 -24.47
N ARG A 107 -3.92 1.55 -23.90
CA ARG A 107 -3.11 2.60 -23.26
C ARG A 107 -2.30 2.05 -22.09
N ALA A 108 -2.93 1.26 -21.24
CA ALA A 108 -2.29 0.61 -20.09
C ALA A 108 -1.14 -0.31 -20.54
N GLN A 109 -1.36 -1.12 -21.58
CA GLN A 109 -0.31 -1.98 -22.14
C GLN A 109 0.86 -1.16 -22.69
N ARG A 110 0.58 -0.02 -23.34
CA ARG A 110 1.60 0.89 -23.86
C ARG A 110 2.46 1.46 -22.73
N VAL A 111 1.84 1.96 -21.66
CA VAL A 111 2.55 2.47 -20.48
C VAL A 111 3.51 1.43 -19.90
N MET A 112 3.08 0.17 -19.77
CA MET A 112 3.95 -0.91 -19.27
C MET A 112 5.13 -1.20 -20.21
N LEU A 113 4.94 -1.09 -21.51
CA LEU A 113 6.01 -1.27 -22.50
C LEU A 113 6.97 -0.10 -22.49
N ASP A 114 6.47 1.13 -22.44
CA ASP A 114 7.29 2.33 -22.43
C ASP A 114 8.15 2.39 -21.16
N ALA A 115 7.57 2.05 -20.00
CA ALA A 115 8.31 1.90 -18.75
C ALA A 115 9.42 0.82 -18.86
N SER A 116 9.17 -0.30 -19.54
CA SER A 116 10.18 -1.35 -19.73
C SER A 116 11.34 -0.93 -20.64
N VAL A 117 11.13 0.05 -21.51
CA VAL A 117 12.17 0.58 -22.41
C VAL A 117 12.93 1.72 -21.75
N ALA A 118 12.23 2.60 -21.04
CA ALA A 118 12.82 3.75 -20.36
C ALA A 118 13.58 3.38 -19.08
N ASP A 119 13.26 2.24 -18.46
CA ASP A 119 13.81 1.72 -17.19
C ASP A 119 13.58 2.61 -15.96
N THR A 120 12.94 3.77 -16.14
CA THR A 120 12.57 4.72 -15.08
C THR A 120 11.19 5.31 -15.39
N VAL A 121 10.41 5.60 -14.34
CA VAL A 121 9.09 6.24 -14.43
C VAL A 121 9.04 7.46 -13.52
N SER A 122 8.72 8.61 -14.10
CA SER A 122 8.71 9.92 -13.42
C SER A 122 7.39 10.69 -13.63
N SER A 123 6.29 9.97 -13.81
CA SER A 123 4.96 10.53 -14.10
C SER A 123 3.93 10.14 -13.05
N GLY A 124 2.86 10.92 -12.92
CA GLY A 124 1.80 10.66 -11.93
C GLY A 124 2.32 10.85 -10.51
N ILE A 125 2.07 9.88 -9.63
CA ILE A 125 2.55 9.95 -8.23
C ILE A 125 4.09 9.99 -8.11
N TYR A 126 4.82 9.59 -9.17
CA TYR A 126 6.29 9.53 -9.19
C TYR A 126 6.95 10.81 -9.73
N THR A 127 6.19 11.90 -9.90
CA THR A 127 6.71 13.14 -10.49
C THR A 127 7.84 13.76 -9.66
N HIS A 128 7.75 13.69 -8.33
CA HIS A 128 8.75 14.25 -7.41
C HIS A 128 9.83 13.25 -6.99
N GLU A 129 9.54 11.96 -7.06
CA GLU A 129 10.45 10.87 -6.68
C GLU A 129 10.34 9.78 -7.76
N PRO A 130 11.11 9.89 -8.86
CA PRO A 130 11.11 8.89 -9.92
C PRO A 130 11.52 7.52 -9.42
N VAL A 131 10.90 6.47 -9.95
CA VAL A 131 11.16 5.08 -9.56
C VAL A 131 11.68 4.26 -10.73
N SER A 132 12.38 3.16 -10.42
CA SER A 132 12.79 2.18 -11.43
C SER A 132 11.57 1.50 -12.09
N ALA A 133 11.74 0.97 -13.30
CA ALA A 133 10.70 0.19 -13.94
C ALA A 133 10.29 -1.04 -13.12
N GLU A 134 11.24 -1.66 -12.41
CA GLU A 134 10.97 -2.79 -11.51
C GLU A 134 10.04 -2.40 -10.35
N GLU A 135 10.33 -1.32 -9.65
CA GLU A 135 9.49 -0.79 -8.56
C GLU A 135 8.11 -0.40 -9.09
N PHE A 136 8.05 0.27 -10.24
CA PHE A 136 6.79 0.61 -10.90
C PHE A 136 5.94 -0.64 -11.20
N PHE A 137 6.55 -1.71 -11.73
CA PHE A 137 5.84 -2.96 -11.99
C PHE A 137 5.39 -3.66 -10.71
N ASN A 138 6.18 -3.57 -9.64
CA ASN A 138 5.79 -4.07 -8.31
C ASN A 138 4.62 -3.29 -7.74
N ASP A 139 4.58 -1.97 -7.93
CA ASP A 139 3.51 -1.08 -7.52
C ASP A 139 2.20 -1.38 -8.27
N VAL A 140 2.26 -1.44 -9.61
CA VAL A 140 1.13 -1.86 -10.46
C VAL A 140 0.60 -3.22 -10.02
N ARG A 141 1.51 -4.16 -9.74
CA ARG A 141 1.15 -5.50 -9.27
C ARG A 141 0.52 -5.47 -7.88
N ALA A 142 1.02 -4.65 -6.96
CA ALA A 142 0.50 -4.54 -5.60
C ALA A 142 -0.93 -3.98 -5.62
N VAL A 143 -1.17 -2.90 -6.35
CA VAL A 143 -2.49 -2.29 -6.52
C VAL A 143 -3.43 -3.23 -7.28
N GLY A 144 -2.99 -3.75 -8.44
CA GLY A 144 -3.77 -4.67 -9.27
C GLY A 144 -4.18 -5.95 -8.54
N ARG A 145 -3.32 -6.47 -7.65
CA ARG A 145 -3.66 -7.62 -6.79
C ARG A 145 -4.82 -7.35 -5.85
N ARG A 146 -4.87 -6.15 -5.28
CA ARG A 146 -5.92 -5.75 -4.35
C ARG A 146 -7.24 -5.50 -5.09
N ILE A 147 -7.17 -4.90 -6.27
CA ILE A 147 -8.36 -4.72 -7.13
C ILE A 147 -8.96 -6.08 -7.48
N LEU A 148 -8.19 -7.04 -7.99
CA LEU A 148 -8.77 -8.35 -8.34
C LEU A 148 -9.15 -9.21 -7.12
N GLY A 149 -8.43 -9.06 -6.01
CA GLY A 149 -8.71 -9.82 -4.79
C GLY A 149 -9.95 -9.32 -4.05
N TYR A 150 -10.22 -8.01 -4.14
CA TYR A 150 -11.21 -7.39 -3.28
C TYR A 150 -12.28 -6.57 -3.98
N ALA A 151 -12.10 -6.06 -5.21
CA ALA A 151 -13.12 -5.21 -5.83
C ALA A 151 -14.46 -5.93 -6.05
N SER A 152 -15.57 -5.23 -5.79
CA SER A 152 -16.90 -5.66 -6.20
C SER A 152 -17.09 -5.53 -7.72
N THR A 153 -18.08 -6.22 -8.26
CA THR A 153 -18.49 -6.07 -9.67
C THR A 153 -18.86 -4.62 -9.99
N ASP A 154 -19.56 -3.95 -9.07
CA ASP A 154 -19.97 -2.55 -9.25
C ASP A 154 -18.79 -1.59 -9.22
N TYR A 155 -17.80 -1.84 -8.35
CA TYR A 155 -16.54 -1.11 -8.36
C TYR A 155 -15.84 -1.27 -9.72
N LEU A 156 -15.70 -2.49 -10.24
CA LEU A 156 -15.06 -2.74 -11.53
C LEU A 156 -15.79 -2.03 -12.68
N LYS A 157 -17.12 -2.05 -12.70
CA LYS A 157 -17.94 -1.37 -13.71
C LYS A 157 -17.83 0.16 -13.67
N ARG A 158 -17.48 0.75 -12.51
CA ARG A 158 -17.25 2.19 -12.38
C ARG A 158 -15.92 2.63 -12.99
N TYR A 159 -14.89 1.79 -12.88
CA TYR A 159 -13.52 2.15 -13.24
C TYR A 159 -13.01 1.51 -14.55
N LEU A 160 -13.78 0.60 -15.14
CA LEU A 160 -13.49 -0.06 -16.41
C LEU A 160 -14.56 0.27 -17.44
N THR A 161 -14.20 0.13 -18.71
CA THR A 161 -15.18 0.08 -19.80
C THR A 161 -16.08 -1.14 -19.64
N ALA A 162 -17.36 -1.02 -20.04
CA ALA A 162 -18.36 -2.05 -19.83
C ALA A 162 -17.93 -3.41 -20.41
N ASP A 163 -17.34 -3.39 -21.60
CA ASP A 163 -16.85 -4.55 -22.32
C ASP A 163 -15.77 -5.33 -21.54
N LEU A 164 -14.77 -4.63 -20.97
CA LEU A 164 -13.72 -5.24 -20.16
C LEU A 164 -14.23 -5.65 -18.78
N ALA A 165 -15.13 -4.85 -18.18
CA ALA A 165 -15.75 -5.18 -16.89
C ALA A 165 -16.53 -6.49 -16.97
N ASP A 166 -17.38 -6.64 -17.99
CA ASP A 166 -18.18 -7.85 -18.21
C ASP A 166 -17.28 -9.06 -18.45
N LEU A 167 -16.25 -8.93 -19.30
CA LEU A 167 -15.30 -9.99 -19.59
C LEU A 167 -14.57 -10.51 -18.32
N VAL A 168 -14.16 -9.60 -17.44
CA VAL A 168 -13.51 -9.97 -16.17
C VAL A 168 -14.51 -10.55 -15.18
N CYS A 169 -15.72 -10.00 -15.07
CA CYS A 169 -16.75 -10.52 -14.17
C CYS A 169 -17.17 -11.94 -14.54
N SER A 170 -17.35 -12.23 -15.83
CA SER A 170 -17.60 -13.59 -16.33
C SER A 170 -16.43 -14.52 -16.00
N SER A 171 -15.19 -14.06 -16.17
CA SER A 171 -13.99 -14.85 -15.86
C SER A 171 -13.84 -15.15 -14.36
N VAL A 172 -14.18 -14.19 -13.49
CA VAL A 172 -14.13 -14.35 -12.03
C VAL A 172 -15.25 -15.27 -11.54
N ALA A 173 -16.45 -15.17 -12.10
CA ALA A 173 -17.58 -16.05 -11.80
C ALA A 173 -17.24 -17.51 -12.13
N SER A 174 -16.62 -17.77 -13.30
CA SER A 174 -16.19 -19.12 -13.70
C SER A 174 -15.08 -19.70 -12.80
N ASN A 175 -14.21 -18.86 -12.21
CA ASN A 175 -13.12 -19.30 -11.33
C ASN A 175 -13.54 -19.52 -9.87
N ARG A 176 -14.66 -18.95 -9.40
CA ARG A 176 -15.15 -19.15 -8.03
C ARG A 176 -15.63 -20.58 -7.72
N ALA A 177 -15.79 -21.43 -8.75
CA ALA A 177 -16.02 -22.87 -8.58
C ALA A 177 -14.78 -23.64 -8.10
N VAL A 178 -13.60 -23.02 -8.05
CA VAL A 178 -12.34 -23.62 -7.59
C VAL A 178 -11.81 -22.83 -6.39
N SER A 179 -11.97 -23.40 -5.19
CA SER A 179 -11.41 -23.03 -3.87
C SER A 179 -10.72 -21.65 -3.69
N GLN A 180 -11.18 -20.95 -2.65
CA GLN A 180 -10.74 -19.64 -2.14
C GLN A 180 -9.24 -19.53 -1.82
N ALA A 181 -8.50 -20.64 -1.71
CA ALA A 181 -7.07 -20.65 -1.37
C ALA A 181 -6.11 -20.33 -2.55
N GLY A 182 -6.58 -20.35 -3.81
CA GLY A 182 -5.74 -20.22 -5.00
C GLY A 182 -5.64 -18.81 -5.63
N LEU A 183 -6.54 -17.89 -5.28
CA LEU A 183 -6.74 -16.62 -6.00
C LEU A 183 -5.53 -15.66 -5.93
N CYS A 184 -4.72 -15.74 -4.85
CA CYS A 184 -3.54 -14.88 -4.67
C CYS A 184 -2.40 -15.13 -5.68
N ARG A 185 -2.42 -16.25 -6.42
CA ARG A 185 -1.44 -16.53 -7.50
C ARG A 185 -1.88 -16.01 -8.87
N ALA A 186 -3.13 -15.57 -9.04
CA ALA A 186 -3.79 -15.51 -10.35
C ALA A 186 -4.11 -14.10 -10.90
N VAL A 187 -3.53 -13.04 -10.37
CA VAL A 187 -3.85 -11.65 -10.80
C VAL A 187 -3.45 -11.38 -12.25
N TRP A 188 -2.57 -12.22 -12.79
CA TRP A 188 -2.08 -12.19 -14.16
C TRP A 188 -2.30 -13.55 -14.84
N ALA A 189 -3.26 -14.36 -14.35
CA ALA A 189 -3.51 -15.70 -14.88
C ALA A 189 -4.20 -15.67 -16.25
N SER A 190 -4.99 -14.61 -16.52
CA SER A 190 -5.60 -14.36 -17.82
C SER A 190 -5.42 -12.92 -18.27
N ALA A 191 -5.40 -12.69 -19.58
CA ALA A 191 -5.25 -11.40 -20.21
C ALA A 191 -6.38 -10.43 -19.85
N PRO A 192 -7.67 -10.84 -19.77
CA PRO A 192 -8.72 -9.97 -19.25
C PRO A 192 -8.43 -9.47 -17.84
N SER A 193 -8.06 -10.37 -16.92
CA SER A 193 -7.74 -9.98 -15.53
C SER A 193 -6.51 -9.06 -15.47
N GLY A 194 -5.47 -9.36 -16.24
CA GLY A 194 -4.28 -8.52 -16.34
C GLY A 194 -4.59 -7.12 -16.90
N ALA A 195 -5.43 -7.05 -17.93
CA ALA A 195 -5.89 -5.80 -18.54
C ALA A 195 -6.69 -4.95 -17.55
N ALA A 196 -7.68 -5.54 -16.88
CA ALA A 196 -8.50 -4.85 -15.88
C ALA A 196 -7.65 -4.35 -14.71
N ALA A 197 -6.85 -5.23 -14.10
CA ALA A 197 -6.01 -4.90 -12.96
C ALA A 197 -5.03 -3.77 -13.28
N THR A 198 -4.37 -3.85 -14.44
CA THR A 198 -3.39 -2.82 -14.86
C THR A 198 -4.09 -1.51 -15.20
N THR A 199 -5.25 -1.55 -15.88
CA THR A 199 -5.99 -0.33 -16.26
C THR A 199 -6.41 0.46 -15.03
N VAL A 200 -7.03 -0.20 -14.05
CA VAL A 200 -7.46 0.47 -12.80
C VAL A 200 -6.25 0.88 -11.96
N ALA A 201 -5.21 0.04 -11.86
CA ALA A 201 -3.99 0.38 -11.12
C ALA A 201 -3.30 1.63 -11.69
N LEU A 202 -3.18 1.73 -13.02
CA LEU A 202 -2.63 2.93 -13.66
C LEU A 202 -3.52 4.15 -13.52
N GLY A 203 -4.84 3.97 -13.35
CA GLY A 203 -5.74 5.04 -12.94
C GLY A 203 -5.39 5.61 -11.56
N VAL A 204 -4.92 4.78 -10.63
CA VAL A 204 -4.45 5.23 -9.31
C VAL A 204 -3.05 5.83 -9.39
N LEU A 205 -2.09 5.09 -9.97
CA LEU A 205 -0.68 5.50 -10.01
C LEU A 205 -0.44 6.70 -10.93
N GLY A 206 -1.29 6.89 -11.93
CA GLY A 206 -1.28 8.04 -12.83
C GLY A 206 -2.07 9.26 -12.34
N ALA A 207 -2.53 9.27 -11.09
CA ALA A 207 -3.13 10.45 -10.46
C ALA A 207 -2.14 11.62 -10.40
N ALA A 208 -2.67 12.85 -10.29
CA ALA A 208 -1.84 14.06 -10.32
C ALA A 208 -0.87 14.16 -9.14
N ASP A 209 -1.31 13.70 -7.97
CA ASP A 209 -0.53 13.67 -6.75
C ASP A 209 -0.90 12.47 -5.87
N THR A 210 -0.20 12.32 -4.75
CA THR A 210 -0.40 11.22 -3.80
C THR A 210 -1.73 11.29 -3.05
N ILE A 211 -2.37 12.47 -2.97
CA ILE A 211 -3.65 12.67 -2.28
C ILE A 211 -4.78 12.15 -3.16
N ASP A 212 -4.84 12.57 -4.43
CA ASP A 212 -5.81 12.05 -5.41
C ASP A 212 -5.66 10.52 -5.57
N ALA A 213 -4.42 10.01 -5.62
CA ALA A 213 -4.19 8.57 -5.63
C ALA A 213 -4.73 7.85 -4.39
N ALA A 214 -4.61 8.47 -3.21
CA ALA A 214 -5.09 7.91 -1.96
C ALA A 214 -6.61 7.90 -1.90
N ASP A 215 -7.28 8.93 -2.39
CA ASP A 215 -8.74 9.01 -2.47
C ASP A 215 -9.30 7.93 -3.41
N ARG A 216 -8.68 7.73 -4.58
CA ARG A 216 -9.05 6.63 -5.51
C ARG A 216 -8.90 5.24 -4.89
N LEU A 217 -7.87 5.03 -4.06
CA LEU A 217 -7.70 3.77 -3.31
C LEU A 217 -8.64 3.68 -2.11
N HIS A 218 -9.01 4.81 -1.50
CA HIS A 218 -9.92 4.85 -0.36
C HIS A 218 -11.27 4.23 -0.74
N ASP A 219 -11.82 4.60 -1.90
CA ASP A 219 -13.07 4.04 -2.43
C ASP A 219 -13.05 2.50 -2.49
N LEU A 220 -11.93 1.92 -2.93
CA LEU A 220 -11.77 0.46 -2.97
C LEU A 220 -11.82 -0.11 -1.54
N VAL A 221 -11.11 0.49 -0.60
CA VAL A 221 -11.08 0.01 0.80
C VAL A 221 -12.46 0.15 1.45
N ALA A 222 -13.18 1.25 1.17
CA ALA A 222 -14.53 1.50 1.66
C ALA A 222 -15.52 0.44 1.13
N ASP A 223 -15.51 0.15 -0.17
CA ASP A 223 -16.33 -0.91 -0.78
C ASP A 223 -16.05 -2.28 -0.14
N CYS A 224 -14.78 -2.60 0.11
CA CYS A 224 -14.39 -3.87 0.73
C CYS A 224 -14.93 -3.99 2.16
N ARG A 225 -14.79 -2.92 2.95
CA ARG A 225 -15.25 -2.88 4.33
C ARG A 225 -16.78 -2.88 4.44
N GLY A 226 -17.47 -2.21 3.51
CA GLY A 226 -18.93 -2.25 3.41
C GLY A 226 -19.49 -3.66 3.20
N ARG A 227 -18.70 -4.57 2.63
CA ARG A 227 -19.03 -6.00 2.47
C ARG A 227 -18.50 -6.91 3.58
N GLY A 228 -18.03 -6.34 4.70
CA GLY A 228 -17.57 -7.09 5.87
C GLY A 228 -16.13 -7.63 5.78
N LEU A 229 -15.35 -7.24 4.76
CA LEU A 229 -13.94 -7.63 4.68
C LEU A 229 -13.07 -6.70 5.57
N SER A 230 -12.20 -7.30 6.38
CA SER A 230 -11.26 -6.53 7.21
C SER A 230 -10.00 -6.17 6.42
N VAL A 231 -9.80 -4.88 6.15
CA VAL A 231 -8.58 -4.32 5.54
C VAL A 231 -7.93 -3.33 6.49
N SER A 232 -6.71 -3.59 6.94
CA SER A 232 -5.93 -2.83 7.93
C SER A 232 -4.47 -2.71 7.50
N GLY A 233 -3.71 -1.82 8.15
CA GLY A 233 -2.26 -1.68 7.88
C GLY A 233 -1.45 -2.97 8.08
N SER A 234 -1.95 -3.96 8.82
CA SER A 234 -1.26 -5.24 9.01
C SER A 234 -1.62 -6.33 7.99
N ASN A 235 -2.79 -6.25 7.35
CA ASN A 235 -3.29 -7.28 6.44
C ASN A 235 -3.54 -6.79 4.99
N ILE A 236 -3.31 -5.50 4.71
CA ILE A 236 -3.52 -4.86 3.40
C ILE A 236 -2.72 -5.50 2.25
N GLY A 237 -1.74 -6.35 2.58
CA GLY A 237 -0.94 -7.04 1.58
C GLY A 237 -0.09 -6.07 0.78
N TRP A 238 0.78 -5.32 1.48
CA TRP A 238 1.63 -4.22 1.01
C TRP A 238 2.34 -4.38 -0.35
N GLY A 239 2.44 -5.58 -0.90
CA GLY A 239 3.37 -5.89 -1.98
C GLY A 239 4.77 -6.17 -1.44
N ARG A 240 5.60 -6.78 -2.28
CA ARG A 240 7.04 -6.93 -2.02
C ARG A 240 7.75 -5.89 -2.88
N GLU A 241 8.75 -5.22 -2.31
CA GLU A 241 9.61 -4.28 -3.05
C GLU A 241 8.80 -3.22 -3.82
N VAL A 242 7.80 -2.66 -3.12
CA VAL A 242 7.00 -1.52 -3.60
C VAL A 242 7.66 -0.20 -3.19
N SER A 243 7.39 0.85 -3.95
CA SER A 243 7.95 2.18 -3.68
C SER A 243 7.47 2.76 -2.35
N THR A 244 8.30 3.64 -1.77
CA THR A 244 7.96 4.48 -0.61
C THR A 244 6.74 5.35 -0.91
N THR A 245 6.65 5.91 -2.12
CA THR A 245 5.52 6.71 -2.60
C THR A 245 4.20 5.92 -2.53
N LEU A 246 4.16 4.69 -3.07
CA LEU A 246 2.96 3.86 -3.01
C LEU A 246 2.61 3.45 -1.57
N ILE A 247 3.60 3.15 -0.73
CA ILE A 247 3.36 2.88 0.70
C ILE A 247 2.64 4.07 1.35
N GLY A 248 3.10 5.30 1.07
CA GLY A 248 2.49 6.52 1.58
C GLY A 248 1.04 6.69 1.13
N VAL A 249 0.78 6.51 -0.17
CA VAL A 249 -0.56 6.55 -0.77
C VAL A 249 -1.48 5.52 -0.11
N GLN A 250 -1.02 4.27 0.05
CA GLN A 250 -1.80 3.20 0.68
C GLN A 250 -2.12 3.50 2.15
N LEU A 251 -1.18 4.10 2.89
CA LEU A 251 -1.39 4.53 4.28
C LEU A 251 -2.40 5.66 4.39
N ARG A 252 -2.33 6.65 3.49
CA ARG A 252 -3.31 7.73 3.43
C ARG A 252 -4.71 7.23 3.09
N ALA A 253 -4.85 6.31 2.13
CA ALA A 253 -6.13 5.67 1.79
C ALA A 253 -6.76 4.92 2.99
N LEU A 254 -5.92 4.39 3.89
CA LEU A 254 -6.34 3.73 5.12
C LEU A 254 -6.71 4.68 6.26
N ALA A 255 -6.39 5.98 6.18
CA ALA A 255 -6.50 6.92 7.29
C ALA A 255 -7.83 6.83 8.05
N PRO A 256 -9.00 6.87 7.38
CA PRO A 256 -10.30 6.90 8.06
C PRO A 256 -10.62 5.60 8.82
N PHE A 257 -9.87 4.54 8.55
CA PHE A 257 -10.07 3.20 9.08
C PHE A 257 -9.09 2.83 10.19
N LEU A 258 -8.14 3.71 10.50
CA LEU A 258 -7.13 3.54 11.53
C LEU A 258 -7.55 4.30 12.78
N GLY A 259 -7.34 3.70 13.96
CA GLY A 259 -7.46 4.42 15.22
C GLY A 259 -6.41 5.52 15.35
N PRO A 260 -6.62 6.52 16.22
CA PRO A 260 -5.76 7.70 16.32
C PRO A 260 -4.29 7.36 16.58
N SER A 261 -4.03 6.37 17.43
CA SER A 261 -2.66 5.89 17.70
C SER A 261 -1.97 5.33 16.46
N ASP A 262 -2.69 4.59 15.62
CA ASP A 262 -2.12 4.02 14.40
C ASP A 262 -1.91 5.09 13.34
N GLN A 263 -2.80 6.08 13.23
CA GLN A 263 -2.60 7.23 12.34
C GLN A 263 -1.30 7.98 12.67
N LEU A 264 -0.97 8.12 13.96
CA LEU A 264 0.30 8.70 14.40
C LEU A 264 1.50 7.79 14.10
N ARG A 265 1.40 6.49 14.40
CA ARG A 265 2.49 5.53 14.14
C ARG A 265 2.88 5.44 12.67
N TYR A 266 1.89 5.50 11.79
CA TYR A 266 2.08 5.45 10.34
C TYR A 266 2.33 6.85 9.72
N SER A 267 2.39 7.89 10.54
CA SER A 267 2.60 9.27 10.09
C SER A 267 1.62 9.69 8.99
N VAL A 268 0.36 9.26 9.07
CA VAL A 268 -0.61 9.31 7.95
C VAL A 268 -0.85 10.74 7.44
N TRP A 269 -0.81 11.71 8.34
CA TRP A 269 -1.03 13.13 8.06
C TRP A 269 0.27 13.91 7.81
N SER A 270 1.39 13.22 7.56
CA SER A 270 2.61 13.86 7.06
C SER A 270 2.59 13.95 5.52
N PRO A 271 3.50 14.75 4.92
CA PRO A 271 3.73 14.74 3.47
C PRO A 271 4.21 13.38 2.95
N THR A 272 4.90 12.60 3.78
CA THR A 272 5.48 11.30 3.43
C THR A 272 5.05 10.23 4.44
N PRO A 273 3.80 9.71 4.38
CA PRO A 273 3.35 8.66 5.28
C PRO A 273 4.21 7.41 5.14
N HIS A 274 4.56 6.77 6.24
CA HIS A 274 5.51 5.67 6.23
C HIS A 274 5.22 4.62 7.30
N LYS A 275 5.74 3.41 7.11
CA LYS A 275 5.66 2.37 8.14
C LYS A 275 6.55 2.73 9.33
N PRO A 276 6.20 2.28 10.55
CA PRO A 276 7.10 2.38 11.69
C PRO A 276 8.46 1.75 11.39
N ARG A 277 9.54 2.47 11.72
CA ARG A 277 10.92 1.99 11.54
C ARG A 277 11.14 0.68 12.31
N ARG A 278 12.00 -0.20 11.79
CA ARG A 278 12.30 -1.48 12.46
C ARG A 278 13.15 -1.21 13.70
N SER A 279 12.90 -1.91 14.79
CA SER A 279 13.55 -1.67 16.10
C SER A 279 15.07 -1.87 16.11
N CYS A 280 15.64 -2.60 15.14
CA CYS A 280 17.09 -2.77 14.98
C CYS A 280 17.79 -1.58 14.30
N GLU A 281 17.04 -0.71 13.63
CA GLU A 281 17.51 0.61 13.22
C GLU A 281 17.43 1.50 14.47
N ARG A 282 18.58 1.80 15.06
CA ARG A 282 18.78 2.54 16.33
C ARG A 282 18.25 3.99 16.32
N THR A 283 16.97 4.22 16.02
CA THR A 283 16.34 5.55 16.07
C THR A 283 14.89 5.49 16.58
N ALA A 284 14.60 4.70 17.63
CA ALA A 284 13.43 5.07 18.45
C ALA A 284 13.74 6.44 19.07
N ARG A 285 12.82 7.41 19.01
CA ARG A 285 13.03 8.74 19.59
C ARG A 285 13.62 8.57 21.00
N PRO A 286 14.80 9.16 21.28
CA PRO A 286 15.40 9.04 22.58
C PRO A 286 14.45 9.56 23.65
N GLN A 287 14.22 8.79 24.71
CA GLN A 287 13.34 9.19 25.82
C GLN A 287 13.80 10.50 26.46
N ARG A 288 15.10 10.83 26.31
CA ARG A 288 15.70 12.09 26.75
C ARG A 288 15.18 13.31 26.00
N ASN A 289 14.60 13.16 24.81
CA ASN A 289 14.16 14.29 23.98
C ASN A 289 12.72 14.74 24.29
N VAL A 290 11.97 13.97 25.10
CA VAL A 290 10.54 14.23 25.34
C VAL A 290 10.27 14.37 26.84
N PRO A 291 9.62 15.47 27.28
CA PRO A 291 9.20 15.62 28.68
C PRO A 291 8.04 14.68 29.03
N ALA A 292 7.88 14.38 30.33
CA ALA A 292 6.71 13.62 30.83
C ALA A 292 5.37 14.37 30.61
N LEU A 293 5.43 15.71 30.58
CA LEU A 293 4.32 16.60 30.24
C LEU A 293 4.74 17.51 29.09
N LEU A 294 4.07 17.43 27.94
CA LEU A 294 4.44 18.20 26.75
C LEU A 294 4.53 19.70 27.06
N TRP A 295 5.45 20.43 26.43
CA TRP A 295 5.62 21.87 26.68
C TRP A 295 4.30 22.63 26.55
N ARG A 296 4.05 23.55 27.49
CA ARG A 296 2.80 24.32 27.56
C ARG A 296 2.49 25.04 26.25
N GLY A 297 3.50 25.67 25.62
CA GLY A 297 3.34 26.36 24.35
C GLY A 297 2.88 25.45 23.19
N MET A 298 3.24 24.16 23.22
CA MET A 298 2.83 23.19 22.20
C MET A 298 1.50 22.51 22.54
N SER A 299 1.15 22.40 23.82
CA SER A 299 -0.08 21.75 24.25
C SER A 299 -1.29 22.68 24.35
N LEU A 300 -1.08 23.97 24.63
CA LEU A 300 -2.16 24.94 24.82
C LEU A 300 -3.06 25.10 23.58
N PRO A 301 -2.53 25.20 22.34
CA PRO A 301 -3.38 25.27 21.14
C PRO A 301 -4.21 24.00 20.90
N LEU A 302 -3.80 22.88 21.48
CA LEU A 302 -4.48 21.59 21.37
C LEU A 302 -5.49 21.35 22.51
N ALA A 303 -5.52 22.24 23.51
CA ALA A 303 -6.50 22.20 24.57
C ALA A 303 -7.80 22.80 24.06
N HIS A 304 -8.83 21.97 23.89
CA HIS A 304 -10.15 22.44 23.48
C HIS A 304 -11.11 22.43 24.67
N PRO A 305 -11.72 23.58 25.05
CA PRO A 305 -12.63 23.66 26.20
C PRO A 305 -13.78 22.65 26.14
N ALA A 306 -14.31 22.38 24.95
CA ALA A 306 -15.40 21.41 24.77
C ALA A 306 -15.00 19.95 25.04
N LEU A 307 -13.71 19.62 25.11
CA LEU A 307 -13.26 18.24 25.36
C LEU A 307 -13.21 17.89 26.85
N ALA A 308 -13.51 18.81 27.79
CA ALA A 308 -13.49 18.57 29.24
C ALA A 308 -12.25 17.80 29.74
N LEU A 309 -11.10 18.01 29.07
CA LEU A 309 -9.85 17.32 29.35
C LEU A 309 -9.09 18.06 30.46
N GLY A 310 -8.69 17.34 31.50
CA GLY A 310 -7.74 17.88 32.48
C GLY A 310 -6.42 18.24 31.79
N TYR A 311 -5.97 19.49 31.92
CA TYR A 311 -4.81 19.99 31.16
C TYR A 311 -3.53 19.17 31.40
N THR A 312 -3.30 18.71 32.62
CA THR A 312 -2.16 17.82 32.94
C THR A 312 -2.27 16.47 32.22
N GLN A 313 -3.47 15.89 32.15
CA GLN A 313 -3.70 14.61 31.48
C GLN A 313 -3.52 14.74 29.96
N LEU A 314 -4.02 15.84 29.37
CA LEU A 314 -3.77 16.16 27.97
C LEU A 314 -2.27 16.24 27.70
N ARG A 315 -1.52 17.00 28.51
CA ARG A 315 -0.07 17.17 28.32
C ARG A 315 0.72 15.87 28.41
N SER A 316 0.40 14.98 29.36
CA SER A 316 1.06 13.68 29.45
C SER A 316 0.71 12.78 28.28
N ALA A 317 -0.56 12.76 27.86
CA ALA A 317 -1.00 12.00 26.69
C ALA A 317 -0.35 12.49 25.38
N LEU A 318 -0.20 13.81 25.19
CA LEU A 318 0.47 14.36 24.01
C LEU A 318 1.96 14.01 23.96
N SER A 319 2.66 13.95 25.11
CA SER A 319 4.04 13.45 25.15
C SER A 319 4.15 11.99 24.72
N VAL A 320 3.20 11.14 25.15
CA VAL A 320 3.12 9.74 24.69
C VAL A 320 2.81 9.69 23.19
N ALA A 321 1.86 10.49 22.71
CA ALA A 321 1.46 10.59 21.31
C ALA A 321 2.65 10.94 20.40
N VAL A 322 3.42 11.97 20.77
CA VAL A 322 4.66 12.35 20.08
C VAL A 322 5.62 11.17 20.04
N SER A 323 5.83 10.47 21.16
CA SER A 323 6.79 9.36 21.28
C SER A 323 6.46 8.13 20.43
N ILE A 324 5.18 7.90 20.10
CA ILE A 324 4.78 6.76 19.27
C ILE A 324 4.84 7.04 17.77
N VAL A 325 4.93 8.31 17.34
CA VAL A 325 5.02 8.68 15.92
C VAL A 325 6.19 7.96 15.25
N GLY A 326 5.91 7.24 14.16
CA GLY A 326 6.93 6.52 13.39
C GLY A 326 7.58 5.33 14.11
N THR A 327 7.11 4.95 15.31
CA THR A 327 7.67 3.85 16.10
C THR A 327 6.69 2.70 16.29
N ARG A 328 7.21 1.54 16.72
CA ARG A 328 6.40 0.38 17.11
C ARG A 328 6.03 0.37 18.60
N LEU A 329 6.31 1.46 19.33
CA LEU A 329 6.02 1.52 20.77
C LEU A 329 4.52 1.41 21.02
N THR A 330 4.15 0.63 22.04
CA THR A 330 2.80 0.69 22.58
C THR A 330 2.60 1.98 23.38
N LEU A 331 1.34 2.41 23.56
CA LEU A 331 1.05 3.56 24.42
C LEU A 331 1.53 3.32 25.85
N GLY A 332 1.43 2.07 26.34
CA GLY A 332 1.92 1.67 27.66
C GLY A 332 3.44 1.77 27.77
N ASP A 333 4.18 1.22 26.80
CA ASP A 333 5.64 1.29 26.78
C ASP A 333 6.12 2.73 26.70
N ALA A 334 5.50 3.55 25.86
CA ALA A 334 5.84 4.97 25.73
C ALA A 334 5.53 5.74 27.03
N ALA A 335 4.40 5.48 27.68
CA ALA A 335 4.07 6.08 28.97
C ALA A 335 5.07 5.69 30.08
N TYR A 336 5.43 4.40 30.16
CA TYR A 336 6.42 3.89 31.10
C TYR A 336 7.78 4.58 30.92
N ARG A 337 8.25 4.66 29.67
CA ARG A 337 9.50 5.32 29.29
C ARG A 337 9.55 6.82 29.60
N LEU A 338 8.38 7.46 29.71
CA LEU A 338 8.26 8.87 30.08
C LEU A 338 8.08 9.09 31.59
N GLY A 339 8.25 8.04 32.41
CA GLY A 339 8.16 8.12 33.87
C GLY A 339 6.74 7.95 34.41
N SER A 340 5.83 7.31 33.66
CA SER A 340 4.49 6.92 34.12
C SER A 340 3.60 8.06 34.64
N ALA A 341 3.81 9.30 34.14
CA ALA A 341 2.91 10.43 34.41
C ALA A 341 1.49 10.25 33.83
N THR A 342 1.29 9.20 33.03
CA THR A 342 0.00 8.73 32.51
C THR A 342 0.09 7.22 32.26
N THR A 343 -1.01 6.62 31.82
CA THR A 343 -1.07 5.21 31.43
C THR A 343 -1.44 5.06 29.96
N GLY A 344 -1.18 3.89 29.38
CA GLY A 344 -1.62 3.56 28.02
C GLY A 344 -3.13 3.75 27.82
N PRO A 345 -4.00 3.17 28.68
CA PRO A 345 -5.45 3.37 28.59
C PRO A 345 -5.90 4.83 28.72
N ALA A 346 -5.33 5.60 29.65
CA ALA A 346 -5.65 7.02 29.80
C ALA A 346 -5.25 7.82 28.55
N THR A 347 -4.06 7.54 28.00
CA THR A 347 -3.61 8.16 26.74
C THR A 347 -4.53 7.80 25.58
N SER A 348 -4.92 6.53 25.46
CA SER A 348 -5.83 6.08 24.40
C SER A 348 -7.17 6.80 24.47
N ARG A 349 -7.72 7.00 25.67
CA ARG A 349 -8.97 7.76 25.87
C ARG A 349 -8.83 9.19 25.38
N ILE A 350 -7.73 9.87 25.73
CA ILE A 350 -7.50 11.26 25.32
C ILE A 350 -7.33 11.37 23.80
N LEU A 351 -6.59 10.44 23.18
CA LEU A 351 -6.45 10.40 21.72
C LEU A 351 -7.79 10.15 21.02
N GLN A 352 -8.65 9.28 21.56
CA GLN A 352 -10.01 9.07 21.06
C GLN A 352 -10.85 10.35 21.16
N MET A 353 -10.75 11.09 22.27
CA MET A 353 -11.45 12.37 22.43
C MET A 353 -10.93 13.45 21.47
N LEU A 354 -9.63 13.52 21.23
CA LEU A 354 -9.07 14.43 20.21
C LEU A 354 -9.50 14.03 18.80
N HIS A 355 -9.68 12.72 18.56
CA HIS A 355 -10.08 12.17 17.26
C HIS A 355 -11.52 12.51 16.88
N THR A 356 -12.40 12.83 17.84
CA THR A 356 -13.76 13.31 17.52
C THR A 356 -13.80 14.74 16.98
N SER A 357 -12.70 15.48 17.09
CA SER A 357 -12.59 16.84 16.55
C SER A 357 -12.44 16.82 15.02
N PRO A 358 -13.10 17.73 14.28
CA PRO A 358 -12.86 17.88 12.85
C PRO A 358 -11.42 18.33 12.54
N LEU A 359 -10.71 18.91 13.53
CA LEU A 359 -9.32 19.35 13.42
C LEU A 359 -8.30 18.23 13.67
N TRP A 360 -8.74 16.98 13.81
CA TRP A 360 -7.84 15.87 14.06
C TRP A 360 -6.71 15.72 13.02
N PRO A 361 -6.93 15.89 11.71
CA PRO A 361 -5.85 15.86 10.72
C PRO A 361 -4.74 16.87 11.02
N GLU A 362 -5.10 18.10 11.39
CA GLU A 362 -4.18 19.18 11.74
C GLU A 362 -3.45 18.89 13.05
N ILE A 363 -4.17 18.43 14.08
CA ILE A 363 -3.60 18.03 15.37
C ILE A 363 -2.57 16.92 15.15
N SER A 364 -2.93 15.89 14.37
CA SER A 364 -2.02 14.79 14.04
C SER A 364 -0.80 15.27 13.28
N ALA A 365 -0.99 16.13 12.28
CA ALA A 365 0.11 16.69 11.50
C ALA A 365 1.07 17.52 12.37
N VAL A 366 0.55 18.29 13.34
CA VAL A 366 1.38 19.02 14.32
C VAL A 366 2.18 18.06 15.19
N LEU A 367 1.55 17.00 15.72
CA LEU A 367 2.25 16.00 16.54
C LEU A 367 3.32 15.26 15.74
N ILE A 368 3.05 14.94 14.47
CA ILE A 368 4.02 14.30 13.59
C ILE A 368 5.17 15.25 13.26
N ARG A 369 4.91 16.52 12.94
CA ARG A 369 5.97 17.51 12.70
C ARG A 369 6.83 17.74 13.93
N LEU A 370 6.22 17.87 15.12
CA LEU A 370 6.95 17.99 16.38
C LEU A 370 7.83 16.75 16.62
N ALA A 371 7.28 15.57 16.36
CA ALA A 371 8.01 14.33 16.44
C ALA A 371 9.27 14.34 15.53
N THR A 372 9.09 14.63 14.24
CA THR A 372 10.21 14.73 13.28
C THR A 372 11.23 15.77 13.73
N TYR A 373 10.78 16.96 14.14
CA TYR A 373 11.66 18.03 14.62
C TYR A 373 12.53 17.59 15.82
N LEU A 374 11.96 16.85 16.78
CA LEU A 374 12.71 16.36 17.94
C LEU A 374 13.71 15.24 17.61
N ASP A 375 13.54 14.55 16.47
CA ASP A 375 14.49 13.56 15.99
C ASP A 375 15.67 14.23 15.27
N GLU A 376 15.41 15.32 14.53
CA GLU A 376 16.43 16.09 13.79
C GLU A 376 17.17 17.10 14.68
N SER A 377 16.47 17.70 15.64
CA SER A 377 16.97 18.74 16.54
C SER A 377 16.64 18.40 17.99
N PRO A 378 17.43 17.53 18.65
CA PRO A 378 17.22 17.16 20.04
C PRO A 378 17.22 18.40 20.96
N PRO A 379 16.33 18.49 21.95
CA PRO A 379 16.35 19.60 22.89
C PRO A 379 17.63 19.55 23.74
N PRO A 380 18.09 20.70 24.26
CA PRO A 380 19.29 20.76 25.11
C PRO A 380 19.09 20.08 26.48
N ILE A 381 17.83 19.88 26.89
CA ILE A 381 17.48 19.26 28.17
C ILE A 381 17.41 17.74 28.00
N ASP A 382 18.22 17.00 28.74
CA ASP A 382 18.04 15.55 28.90
C ASP A 382 16.88 15.29 29.87
N TYR A 383 15.72 14.94 29.32
CA TYR A 383 14.53 14.65 30.11
C TYR A 383 14.60 13.34 30.87
N THR A 384 15.46 12.39 30.46
CA THR A 384 15.67 11.15 31.23
C THR A 384 16.42 11.48 32.51
N PHE A 385 17.51 12.25 32.39
CA PHE A 385 18.25 12.76 33.54
C PHE A 385 17.35 13.60 34.45
N ARG A 386 16.58 14.55 33.88
CA ARG A 386 15.68 15.41 34.65
C ARG A 386 14.65 14.62 35.46
N ARG A 387 14.14 13.50 34.95
CA ARG A 387 13.20 12.62 35.68
C ARG A 387 13.88 11.84 36.81
N ALA A 388 15.18 11.56 36.68
CA ALA A 388 15.95 10.81 37.67
C ALA A 388 16.53 11.69 38.79
N LEU A 389 16.44 13.02 38.67
CA LEU A 389 16.93 13.93 39.70
C LEU A 389 16.17 13.73 41.02
N PRO A 390 16.88 13.62 42.17
CA PRO A 390 16.25 13.49 43.47
C PRO A 390 15.68 14.84 43.92
N TYR A 391 14.36 14.99 43.83
CA TYR A 391 13.67 16.21 44.28
C TYR A 391 13.29 16.18 45.77
N ALA A 392 13.51 15.06 46.46
CA ALA A 392 13.07 14.81 47.84
C ALA A 392 13.60 15.81 48.89
N GLY A 393 14.66 16.57 48.58
CA GLY A 393 15.23 17.60 49.47
C GLY A 393 15.23 19.01 48.89
N LEU A 394 14.59 19.25 47.72
CA LEU A 394 14.65 20.56 47.06
C LEU A 394 13.65 21.56 47.65
N LEU A 395 12.51 21.07 48.10
CA LEU A 395 11.46 21.86 48.73
C LEU A 395 10.65 20.94 49.64
N SER A 396 10.71 21.14 50.95
CA SER A 396 9.89 20.36 51.87
C SER A 396 8.41 20.72 51.73
N ASP A 397 7.52 19.79 52.08
CA ASP A 397 6.08 20.06 52.08
C ASP A 397 5.74 21.28 52.94
N MET A 398 6.41 21.44 54.08
CA MET A 398 6.27 22.60 54.97
C MET A 398 6.60 23.92 54.28
N GLU A 399 7.74 23.98 53.58
CA GLU A 399 8.14 25.18 52.83
C GLU A 399 7.18 25.46 51.67
N TRP A 400 6.70 24.41 50.99
CA TRP A 400 5.70 24.55 49.92
C TRP A 400 4.39 25.13 50.43
N PHE A 401 3.86 24.62 51.56
CA PHE A 401 2.62 25.14 52.15
C PHE A 401 2.79 26.58 52.64
N GLN A 402 3.95 26.94 53.20
CA GLN A 402 4.24 28.33 53.58
C GLN A 402 4.28 29.26 52.36
N ILE A 403 4.90 28.85 51.25
CA ILE A 403 4.92 29.63 50.00
C ILE A 403 3.50 29.80 49.45
N CYS A 404 2.71 28.72 49.40
CA CYS A 404 1.32 28.76 48.95
C CYS A 404 0.45 29.69 49.82
N GLY A 405 0.61 29.62 51.15
CA GLY A 405 -0.11 30.47 52.09
C GLY A 405 0.24 31.96 51.97
N ARG A 406 1.51 32.29 51.68
CA ARG A 406 1.97 33.66 51.42
C ARG A 406 1.52 34.21 50.05
N GLY A 407 1.32 33.32 49.07
CA GLY A 407 0.77 33.68 47.75
C GLY A 407 -0.73 33.98 47.79
N ALA A 408 -1.50 33.21 48.57
CA ALA A 408 -2.94 33.40 48.71
C ALA A 408 -3.33 34.68 49.48
N SER A 409 -2.43 35.18 50.34
CA SER A 409 -2.65 36.39 51.15
C SER A 409 -2.32 37.70 50.42
N ARG A 410 -1.80 37.66 49.19
CA ARG A 410 -1.49 38.86 48.37
C ARG A 410 -2.53 39.17 47.27
N GLY A 411 -3.68 38.50 47.28
CA GLY A 411 -4.78 38.69 46.31
C GLY A 411 -5.94 39.57 46.79
N VAL A 412 -5.81 40.23 47.95
CA VAL A 412 -6.82 41.17 48.48
C VAL A 412 -6.12 42.48 48.84
N VAL A 413 -5.87 43.32 47.84
CA VAL A 413 -5.83 44.79 47.97
C VAL A 413 -6.36 45.36 46.66
#